data_AF-A0A2N2A936-F1
#
_entry.id   AF-A0A2N2A936-F1
#
_cell.length_a   1.000
_cell.length_b   1.000
_cell.length_c   1.000
_cell.angle_alpha   90.00
_cell.angle_beta   90.00
_cell.angle_gamma   90.00
#
_symmetry.space_group_name_H-M   'P 1'
#
loop_
_entity.id
_entity.type
_entity.pdbx_description
1 polymer ?
#
loop_
_entity_poly.entity_id
_entity_poly.type
_entity_poly.pdbx_seq_one_letter_code
_entity_poly.pdbx_strand_id
1 'polypeptide(L)'
;MKKYALASMAGVVSALLNFLLFVFAYNKVATPFLHEEQRMENAEFIMSYVVGGYLAISIVSTVAIFLLCKKCMTKVQADAEKHAA
;
A
#
# COMPACT_ATOMS: atom_id res chain seq x y z
N MET A 1 -4.42 -17.58 -12.61
CA MET A 1 -4.18 -17.69 -11.15
C MET A 1 -2.99 -16.87 -10.64
N LYS A 2 -1.76 -17.04 -11.17
CA LYS A 2 -0.56 -16.30 -10.69
C LYS A 2 -0.70 -14.77 -10.64
N LYS A 3 -1.38 -14.15 -11.62
CA LYS A 3 -1.62 -12.68 -11.68
C LYS A 3 -2.55 -12.19 -10.56
N TYR A 4 -3.62 -12.93 -10.28
CA TYR A 4 -4.55 -12.61 -9.19
C TYR A 4 -3.88 -12.79 -7.82
N ALA A 5 -3.10 -13.86 -7.63
CA ALA A 5 -2.32 -14.06 -6.41
C ALA A 5 -1.31 -12.92 -6.17
N LEU A 6 -0.63 -12.45 -7.22
CA LEU A 6 0.28 -11.30 -7.14
C LEU A 6 -0.44 -10.00 -6.79
N ALA A 7 -1.61 -9.75 -7.39
CA ALA A 7 -2.43 -8.59 -7.08
C ALA A 7 -2.97 -8.64 -5.64
N SER A 8 -3.44 -9.80 -5.18
CA SER A 8 -3.88 -10.01 -3.79
C SER A 8 -2.74 -9.78 -2.80
N MET A 9 -1.55 -10.32 -3.06
CA MET A 9 -0.37 -10.11 -2.22
C MET A 9 0.03 -8.64 -2.16
N ALA A 10 0.00 -7.94 -3.30
CA ALA A 10 0.28 -6.51 -3.35
C ALA A 10 -0.79 -5.70 -2.58
N GLY A 11 -2.06 -6.11 -2.64
CA GLY A 11 -3.13 -5.52 -1.83
C GLY A 11 -2.89 -5.67 -0.33
N VAL A 12 -2.47 -6.86 0.13
CA VAL A 12 -2.10 -7.10 1.53
C VAL A 12 -0.91 -6.24 1.96
N VAL A 13 0.14 -6.16 1.14
CA VAL A 13 1.30 -5.30 1.42
C VAL A 13 0.90 -3.83 1.50
N SER A 14 0.04 -3.36 0.59
CA SER A 14 -0.45 -1.98 0.60
C SER A 14 -1.28 -1.68 1.87
N ALA A 15 -2.15 -2.60 2.28
CA ALA A 15 -2.91 -2.47 3.52
C ALA A 15 -2.00 -2.41 4.75
N LEU A 16 -0.97 -3.27 4.82
CA LEU A 16 0.03 -3.25 5.90
C LEU A 16 0.80 -1.93 5.95
N LEU A 17 1.22 -1.39 4.81
CA LEU A 17 1.93 -0.10 4.74
C LEU A 17 1.04 1.04 5.23
N ASN A 18 -0.23 1.07 4.82
CA ASN A 18 -1.18 2.08 5.30
C ASN A 18 -1.43 1.95 6.81
N PHE A 19 -1.55 0.73 7.33
CA PHE A 19 -1.71 0.48 8.76
C PHE A 19 -0.48 0.94 9.56
N LEU A 20 0.73 0.60 9.11
CA LEU A 20 1.97 1.02 9.77
C LEU A 20 2.16 2.53 9.74
N LEU A 21 1.86 3.18 8.61
CA LEU A 21 1.90 4.63 8.50
C LEU A 21 0.92 5.28 9.49
N PHE A 22 -0.30 4.75 9.59
CA PHE A 22 -1.29 5.22 10.54
C PHE A 22 -0.78 5.13 11.98
N VAL A 23 -0.31 3.95 12.39
CA VAL A 23 0.20 3.72 13.75
C VAL A 23 1.39 4.63 14.04
N PHE A 24 2.31 4.80 13.09
CA PHE A 24 3.45 5.69 13.26
C PHE A 24 3.03 7.15 13.43
N ALA A 25 2.14 7.65 12.57
CA ALA A 25 1.64 9.02 12.66
C ALA A 25 0.82 9.25 13.93
N TYR A 26 -0.07 8.31 14.27
CA TYR A 26 -0.86 8.33 15.49
C TYR A 26 0.04 8.37 16.73
N ASN A 27 1.10 7.56 16.76
CA ASN A 27 2.05 7.56 17.88
C ASN A 27 2.93 8.81 17.95
N LYS A 28 3.11 9.52 16.83
CA LYS A 28 3.90 10.75 16.81
C LYS A 28 3.07 11.97 17.22
N VAL A 29 1.78 11.97 16.90
CA VAL A 29 0.89 13.13 17.06
C VAL A 29 0.00 13.00 18.30
N ALA A 30 -0.46 11.80 18.66
CA ALA A 30 -1.50 11.61 19.66
C ALA A 30 -1.01 10.99 20.97
N THR A 31 -0.25 9.90 20.93
CA THR A 31 0.14 9.19 22.16
C THR A 31 1.14 9.89 23.09
N PRO A 32 2.02 10.82 22.65
CA PRO A 32 2.92 11.51 23.57
C PRO A 32 2.27 12.71 24.27
N PHE A 33 1.19 13.25 23.71
CA PHE A 33 0.71 14.60 24.05
C PHE A 33 -0.77 14.68 24.44
N LEU A 34 -1.60 13.69 24.06
CA LEU A 34 -3.05 13.75 24.23
C LEU A 34 -3.57 12.66 25.17
N HIS A 35 -4.37 13.08 26.15
CA HIS A 35 -5.22 12.20 26.93
C HIS A 35 -6.33 11.61 26.05
N GLU A 36 -6.94 10.52 26.52
CA GLU A 36 -7.85 9.69 25.71
C GLU A 36 -9.02 10.48 25.10
N GLU A 37 -9.63 11.38 25.87
CA GLU A 37 -10.72 12.26 25.41
C GLU A 37 -10.25 13.20 24.29
N GLN A 38 -9.05 13.75 24.40
CA GLN A 38 -8.48 14.68 23.43
C GLN A 38 -8.00 13.98 22.14
N ARG A 39 -7.82 12.66 22.17
CA ARG A 39 -7.51 11.88 20.95
C ARG A 39 -8.73 11.74 20.05
N MET A 40 -9.92 11.66 20.64
CA MET A 40 -11.18 11.61 19.89
C MET A 40 -11.47 12.95 19.23
N GLU A 41 -11.25 14.05 19.95
CA GLU A 41 -11.42 15.40 19.41
C GLU A 41 -10.42 15.71 18.28
N ASN A 42 -9.20 15.17 18.36
CA ASN A 42 -8.17 15.37 17.35
C ASN A 42 -8.13 14.29 16.26
N ALA A 43 -9.11 13.37 16.21
CA ALA A 43 -9.12 12.28 15.24
C ALA A 43 -9.12 12.79 13.80
N GLU A 44 -9.89 13.84 13.50
CA GLU A 44 -9.93 14.46 12.17
C GLU A 44 -8.58 15.07 11.78
N PHE A 45 -7.92 15.73 12.72
CA PHE A 45 -6.59 16.30 12.51
C PHE A 45 -5.55 15.21 12.22
N ILE A 46 -5.55 14.13 13.02
CA ILE A 46 -4.67 12.98 12.80
C ILE A 46 -4.92 12.37 11.42
N MET A 47 -6.19 12.21 11.03
CA MET A 47 -6.55 11.71 9.70
C MET A 47 -6.04 12.62 8.58
N SER A 48 -6.18 13.94 8.72
CA SER A 48 -5.65 14.90 7.72
C SER A 48 -4.13 14.75 7.53
N TYR A 49 -3.41 14.41 8.61
CA TYR A 49 -1.96 14.21 8.58
C TYR A 49 -1.55 12.92 7.84
N VAL A 50 -2.35 11.85 7.93
CA VAL A 50 -2.04 10.57 7.24
C VAL A 50 -2.58 10.48 5.82
N VAL A 51 -3.60 11.27 5.45
CA VAL A 51 -4.21 11.26 4.11
C VAL A 51 -3.17 11.41 3.00
N GLY A 52 -2.22 12.33 3.15
CA GLY A 52 -1.16 12.53 2.16
C GLY A 52 -0.27 11.28 2.00
N GLY A 53 0.05 10.61 3.10
CA GLY A 53 0.84 9.38 3.06
C GLY A 53 0.06 8.18 2.49
N TYR A 54 -1.25 8.08 2.74
CA TYR A 54 -2.10 7.08 2.09
C TYR A 54 -2.14 7.25 0.58
N LEU A 55 -2.26 8.49 0.10
CA LEU A 55 -2.20 8.79 -1.32
C LEU A 55 -0.84 8.38 -1.92
N ALA A 56 0.25 8.71 -1.24
CA ALA A 56 1.59 8.32 -1.69
C ALA A 56 1.76 6.78 -1.75
N ILE A 57 1.32 6.05 -0.72
CA ILE A 57 1.36 4.59 -0.70
C ILE A 57 0.51 4.01 -1.83
N SER A 58 -0.67 4.56 -2.09
CA SER A 58 -1.57 4.12 -3.17
C SER A 58 -0.92 4.27 -4.54
N ILE A 59 -0.32 5.43 -4.83
CA ILE A 59 0.38 5.68 -6.10
C ILE A 59 1.55 4.71 -6.26
N VAL A 60 2.41 4.59 -5.24
CA VAL A 60 3.57 3.70 -5.28
C VAL A 60 3.16 2.24 -5.45
N SER A 61 2.14 1.79 -4.72
CA SER A 61 1.61 0.42 -4.82
C SER A 61 1.07 0.14 -6.22
N THR A 62 0.32 1.10 -6.80
CA THR A 62 -0.25 0.99 -8.14
C THR A 62 0.84 0.90 -9.21
N VAL A 63 1.85 1.76 -9.14
CA VAL A 63 3.00 1.75 -10.06
C VAL A 63 3.77 0.43 -9.93
N ALA A 64 4.03 -0.03 -8.70
CA ALA A 64 4.72 -1.29 -8.47
C ALA A 64 3.97 -2.49 -9.07
N ILE A 65 2.65 -2.57 -8.86
CA ILE A 65 1.80 -3.61 -9.45
C ILE A 65 1.85 -3.54 -10.98
N PHE A 66 1.73 -2.34 -11.57
CA PHE A 66 1.78 -2.16 -13.01
C PHE A 66 3.09 -2.69 -13.61
N LEU A 67 4.23 -2.34 -13.02
CA LEU A 67 5.55 -2.77 -13.47
C LEU A 67 5.73 -4.30 -13.34
N LEU A 68 5.28 -4.88 -12.21
CA LEU A 68 5.36 -6.32 -11.99
C LEU A 68 4.46 -7.09 -12.96
N CYS A 69 3.24 -6.62 -13.20
CA CYS A 69 2.32 -7.20 -14.18
C CYS A 69 2.89 -7.14 -15.59
N LYS A 70 3.47 -5.99 -16.01
CA LYS A 70 4.13 -5.84 -17.31
C LYS A 70 5.27 -6.85 -17.47
N LYS A 71 6.13 -7.00 -16.45
CA LYS A 71 7.25 -7.95 -16.44
C LYS A 71 6.78 -9.42 -16.45
N CYS A 72 5.67 -9.74 -15.79
CA CYS A 72 5.08 -11.07 -15.85
C CYS A 72 4.46 -11.38 -17.22
N MET A 73 3.89 -10.39 -17.92
CA MET A 73 3.34 -10.59 -19.26
C MET A 73 4.43 -10.84 -20.30
N THR A 74 5.53 -10.08 -20.27
CA THR A 74 6.64 -10.26 -21.22
C THR A 74 7.33 -11.62 -21.07
N LYS A 75 7.49 -12.12 -19.83
CA LYS A 75 8.03 -13.47 -19.59
C LYS A 75 7.15 -14.58 -20.17
N VAL A 76 5.83 -14.49 -19.95
CA VAL A 76 4.89 -15.50 -20.48
C VAL A 76 4.94 -15.58 -22.00
N GLN A 77 5.11 -14.44 -22.68
CA GLN A 77 5.17 -14.38 -24.13
C GLN A 77 6.48 -14.98 -24.68
N ALA A 78 7.61 -14.71 -24.04
CA ALA A 78 8.90 -15.30 -24.40
C ALA A 78 8.97 -16.82 -24.17
N ASP A 79 8.36 -17.32 -23.08
CA ASP A 79 8.28 -18.76 -22.81
C ASP A 79 7.37 -19.48 -23.83
N ALA A 80 6.30 -18.81 -24.31
CA ALA A 80 5.40 -19.37 -25.32
C ALA A 80 6.07 -19.50 -26.69
N GLU A 81 6.85 -18.51 -27.13
CA GLU A 81 7.62 -18.60 -28.39
C GLU A 81 8.68 -19.70 -28.35
N LYS A 82 9.33 -19.91 -27.19
CA LYS A 82 10.37 -20.92 -27.03
C LYS A 82 9.85 -22.36 -27.02
N HIS A 83 8.57 -22.57 -26.75
CA HIS A 83 7.91 -23.89 -26.82
C HIS A 83 7.14 -24.11 -28.12
N ALA A 84 6.97 -23.07 -28.93
CA ALA A 84 6.36 -23.14 -30.26
C ALA A 84 7.39 -23.35 -31.40
N ALA A 85 8.68 -23.14 -31.12
CA ALA A 85 9.82 -23.44 -31.98
C ALA A 85 10.47 -24.78 -31.60
#